data_AF-A0A366I202-F1
#
_entry.id   AF-A0A366I202-F1
#
_cell.length_a   1.000
_cell.length_b   1.000
_cell.length_c   1.000
_cell.angle_alpha   90.00
_cell.angle_beta   90.00
_cell.angle_gamma   90.00
#
_symmetry.space_group_name_H-M   'P 1'
#
loop_
_entity.id
_entity.type
_entity.pdbx_description
1 polymer ?
#
loop_
_entity_poly.entity_id
_entity_poly.type
_entity_poly.pdbx_seq_one_letter_code
_entity_poly.pdbx_strand_id
1 'polypeptide(L)' 'MKLSIVFLMLCALTGCAQHNFILPPVSGDPKPVNSPAIIQELTNHA' A
#
# COMPACT_ATOMS: atom_id res chain seq x y z
N MET A 1 19.35 -35.45 -4.57
CA MET A 1 19.26 -34.48 -5.69
C MET A 1 17.84 -34.01 -6.01
N LYS A 2 16.77 -34.63 -5.49
CA LYS A 2 15.38 -34.17 -5.71
C LYS A 2 14.93 -33.08 -4.73
N LEU A 3 15.43 -33.12 -3.49
CA LEU A 3 15.12 -32.15 -2.43
C LEU A 3 15.57 -30.72 -2.76
N SER A 4 16.75 -30.54 -3.37
CA SER A 4 17.25 -29.21 -3.74
C SER A 4 16.34 -28.48 -4.74
N ILE A 5 15.72 -29.20 -5.66
CA ILE A 5 14.80 -28.63 -6.64
C ILE A 5 13.54 -28.12 -5.96
N VAL A 6 13.03 -28.85 -4.96
CA VAL A 6 11.87 -28.43 -4.17
C VAL A 6 12.18 -27.15 -3.39
N PHE A 7 13.36 -27.07 -2.77
CA PHE A 7 13.78 -25.84 -2.07
C PHE A 7 13.91 -24.64 -3.01
N LEU A 8 14.49 -24.82 -4.21
CA LEU A 8 14.61 -23.75 -5.20
C LEU A 8 13.24 -23.25 -5.70
N MET A 9 12.30 -24.17 -5.94
CA MET A 9 10.93 -23.82 -6.34
C MET A 9 10.20 -23.04 -5.24
N LEU A 10 10.37 -23.42 -3.97
CA LEU A 10 9.78 -22.71 -2.84
C LEU A 10 10.36 -21.30 -2.67
N CYS A 11 11.67 -21.12 -2.85
CA CYS A 11 12.30 -19.79 -2.80
C CYS A 11 11.84 -18.85 -3.93
N ALA A 12 11.59 -19.38 -5.13
CA ALA A 12 11.08 -18.59 -6.24
C ALA A 12 9.65 -18.09 -5.97
N LEU A 13 8.82 -18.89 -5.30
CA LEU A 13 7.44 -18.53 -4.95
C LEU A 13 7.37 -17.47 -3.84
N THR A 14 8.28 -17.48 -2.86
CA THR A 14 8.31 -16.48 -1.78
C THR A 14 8.87 -15.13 -2.22
N GLY A 15 9.75 -15.11 -3.24
CA GLY A 15 10.31 -13.89 -3.83
C GLY A 15 9.30 -13.00 -4.56
N CYS A 16 8.13 -13.52 -4.93
CA CYS A 16 7.07 -12.74 -5.58
C CYS A 16 6.14 -12.00 -4.59
N ALA A 17 6.24 -12.29 -3.29
CA ALA A 17 5.35 -11.73 -2.27
C ALA A 17 5.89 -10.43 -1.63
N GLN A 18 6.99 -9.86 -2.13
CA GLN A 18 7.44 -8.53 -1.72
C GLN A 18 6.59 -7.46 -2.42
N HIS A 19 5.30 -7.46 -2.08
CA HIS A 19 4.40 -6.35 -2.34
C HIS A 19 4.85 -5.23 -1.40
N ASN A 20 5.67 -4.32 -1.91
CA ASN A 20 6.03 -3.11 -1.20
C ASN A 20 4.73 -2.33 -0.95
N PHE A 21 4.13 -2.49 0.23
CA PHE A 21 3.04 -1.64 0.73
C PHE A 21 3.52 -0.21 1.05
N ILE A 22 4.62 0.21 0.43
CA ILE A 22 5.02 1.61 0.42
C ILE A 22 4.08 2.25 -0.58
N LEU A 23 2.94 2.70 -0.07
CA LEU A 23 2.07 3.61 -0.79
C LEU A 23 2.97 4.69 -1.40
N PRO A 24 2.79 5.02 -2.69
CA PRO A 24 3.57 6.08 -3.30
C PRO A 24 3.47 7.32 -2.40
N PRO A 25 4.58 8.06 -2.20
CA PRO A 25 4.54 9.26 -1.38
C PRO A 25 3.41 10.14 -1.91
N VAL A 26 2.50 10.49 -1.01
CA VAL A 26 1.35 11.33 -1.36
C VAL A 26 1.91 12.64 -1.91
N SER A 27 1.54 13.00 -3.13
CA SER A 27 2.05 14.20 -3.77
C SER A 27 1.43 15.44 -3.12
N GLY A 28 2.28 16.33 -2.60
CA GLY A 28 1.87 17.59 -1.97
C GLY A 28 1.84 17.56 -0.45
N ASP A 29 1.60 18.73 0.16
CA ASP A 29 1.51 18.88 1.61
C ASP A 29 0.18 18.31 2.14
N PRO A 30 0.20 17.26 2.98
CA PRO A 30 -1.02 16.70 3.54
C PRO A 30 -1.72 17.75 4.41
N LYS A 31 -2.87 18.24 3.96
CA LYS A 31 -3.69 19.14 4.77
C LYS A 31 -4.64 18.34 5.66
N PRO A 32 -4.92 18.81 6.88
CA PRO A 32 -5.89 18.16 7.75
C PRO A 32 -7.29 18.19 7.11
N VAL A 33 -7.82 17.02 6.77
CA VAL A 33 -9.20 16.87 6.25
C VAL A 33 -10.26 17.16 7.31
N ASN A 34 -9.86 17.22 8.58
CA ASN A 34 -10.71 17.59 9.72
C ASN A 34 -10.78 19.11 9.95
N SER A 35 -10.34 19.93 9.00
CA SER A 35 -10.51 21.37 9.12
C SER A 35 -12.00 21.74 9.04
N PRO A 36 -12.47 22.73 9.83
CA PRO A 36 -13.88 23.14 9.83
C PRO A 36 -14.43 23.52 8.44
N ALA A 37 -13.57 24.07 7.56
CA ALA A 37 -13.92 24.43 6.19
C ALA A 37 -14.25 23.21 5.32
N ILE A 38 -13.44 22.14 5.39
CA ILE A 38 -13.64 20.91 4.60
C ILE A 38 -14.90 20.17 5.07
N ILE A 39 -15.17 20.15 6.38
CA ILE A 39 -16.38 19.53 6.94
C ILE A 39 -17.64 20.26 6.49
N GLN A 40 -17.62 21.60 6.43
CA GLN A 40 -18.76 22.37 5.89
C GLN A 40 -18.99 22.11 4.40
N GLU A 41 -17.93 21.95 3.62
CA GLU A 41 -18.06 21.59 2.20
C GLU A 41 -18.72 20.21 2.06
N LEU A 42 -18.21 19.19 2.76
CA LEU A 42 -18.76 17.83 2.72
C LEU A 42 -20.21 17.75 3.20
N THR A 43 -20.57 18.52 4.23
CA THR A 43 -21.94 18.53 4.78
C THR A 43 -22.94 19.14 3.81
N ASN A 44 -22.54 20.13 3.01
CA ASN A 44 -23.41 20.76 2.02
C ASN A 44 -23.67 19.89 0.78
N HIS A 45 -22.91 18.81 0.59
CA HIS A 45 -23.03 17.91 -0.56
C HIS A 45 -23.61 16.52 -0.17
N ALA A 46 -24.11 16.37 1.07
CA ALA A 46 -24.74 15.17 1.59
C ALA A 46 -26.27 15.18 1.41
#